data_AF-A0A2Z5FSL0-F1
#
_entry.id   AF-A0A2Z5FSL0-F1
#
_cell.length_a   1.000
_cell.length_b   1.000
_cell.length_c   1.000
_cell.angle_alpha   90.00
_cell.angle_beta   90.00
_cell.angle_gamma   90.00
#
_symmetry.space_group_name_H-M   'P 1'
#
loop_
_entity.id
_entity.type
_entity.pdbx_description
1 polymer ?
#
loop_
_entity_poly.entity_id
_entity_poly.type
_entity_poly.pdbx_seq_one_letter_code
_entity_poly.pdbx_strand_id
1 'polypeptide(L)'
;MNISITPELERFVALKVESGRYTSASEVVREALRLLEQQENARNAQLAEFNRILEERLAASDRGELVDPQAARERLRRKSEEAKRRRA
;
A
#
# COMPACT_ATOMS: atom_id res chain seq x y z
N MET A 1 25.89 1.23 -17.88
CA MET A 1 24.56 1.04 -18.49
C MET A 1 24.08 2.41 -18.95
N ASN A 2 23.67 2.55 -20.22
CA ASN A 2 23.10 3.80 -20.73
C ASN A 2 21.59 3.62 -20.82
N ILE A 3 20.82 4.57 -20.28
CA ILE A 3 19.36 4.47 -20.18
C ILE A 3 18.78 5.71 -20.85
N SER A 4 17.92 5.49 -21.83
CA SER A 4 17.18 6.59 -22.45
C SER A 4 15.99 6.95 -21.57
N ILE A 5 15.85 8.22 -21.24
CA ILE A 5 14.71 8.77 -20.51
C ILE A 5 14.10 9.91 -21.32
N THR A 6 12.87 10.30 -20.99
CA THR A 6 12.22 11.39 -21.71
C THR A 6 12.88 12.74 -21.37
N PRO A 7 12.84 13.72 -22.28
CA PRO A 7 13.38 15.06 -22.01
C PRO A 7 12.82 15.72 -20.74
N GLU A 8 11.58 15.39 -20.38
CA GLU A 8 10.93 15.87 -19.14
C GLU A 8 11.66 15.33 -17.90
N LEU A 9 12.03 14.05 -17.91
CA LEU A 9 12.75 13.42 -16.82
C LEU A 9 14.20 13.92 -16.75
N GLU A 10 14.85 14.19 -17.88
CA GLU A 10 16.17 14.83 -17.90
C GLU A 10 16.13 16.20 -17.23
N ARG A 11 15.16 17.05 -17.60
CA ARG A 11 14.97 18.37 -16.96
C ARG A 11 14.69 18.24 -15.47
N PHE A 12 13.84 17.29 -15.07
CA PHE A 12 13.56 17.05 -13.66
C PHE A 12 14.81 16.65 -12.88
N VAL A 13 15.62 15.74 -13.40
CA VAL A 13 16.87 15.29 -12.77
C VAL A 13 17.87 16.45 -12.69
N ALA A 14 18.02 17.24 -13.75
CA ALA A 14 18.89 18.42 -13.76
C ALA A 14 18.50 19.42 -12.66
N LEU A 15 17.22 19.78 -12.54
CA LEU A 15 16.72 20.68 -11.50
C LEU A 15 16.98 20.16 -10.08
N LYS A 16 16.91 18.83 -9.87
CA LYS A 16 17.20 18.23 -8.57
C LYS A 16 18.67 18.34 -8.20
N VAL A 17 19.58 18.17 -9.17
CA VAL A 17 21.02 18.35 -8.97
C VAL A 17 21.36 19.83 -8.77
N GLU A 18 20.82 20.72 -9.62
CA GLU A 18 21.02 22.18 -9.52
C GLU A 18 20.57 22.75 -8.17
N SER A 19 19.54 22.16 -7.56
CA SER A 19 19.08 22.55 -6.22
C SER A 19 20.11 22.28 -5.10
N GLY A 20 21.19 21.55 -5.40
CA GLY A 20 22.21 21.14 -4.43
C GLY A 20 21.78 19.98 -3.52
N ARG A 21 20.54 19.48 -3.65
CA ARG A 21 20.04 18.34 -2.87
C ARG A 21 20.72 17.02 -3.24
N TYR A 22 21.20 16.89 -4.47
CA TYR A 22 21.87 15.70 -4.99
C TYR A 22 23.15 16.11 -5.71
N THR A 23 24.18 15.27 -5.62
CA THR A 23 25.51 15.53 -6.21
C THR A 23 25.59 15.13 -7.68
N SER A 24 24.70 14.24 -8.14
CA SER A 24 24.73 13.74 -9.52
C SER A 24 23.38 13.19 -9.97
N ALA A 25 23.18 13.12 -11.30
CA ALA A 25 22.02 12.48 -11.90
C ALA A 25 21.87 11.01 -11.46
N SER A 26 22.98 10.28 -11.37
CA SER A 26 22.97 8.88 -10.93
C SER A 26 22.49 8.72 -9.49
N GLU A 27 22.73 9.71 -8.63
CA GLU A 27 22.20 9.70 -7.25
C GLU A 27 20.69 9.87 -7.22
N VAL A 28 20.16 10.82 -8.02
CA VAL A 28 18.70 11.02 -8.17
C VAL A 28 18.03 9.73 -8.67
N VAL A 29 18.60 9.10 -9.69
CA VAL A 29 18.05 7.86 -10.26
C VAL A 29 18.10 6.69 -9.27
N ARG A 30 19.21 6.52 -8.53
CA ARG A 30 19.30 5.48 -7.49
C ARG A 30 18.23 5.66 -6.41
N GLU A 31 18.04 6.88 -5.95
CA GLU A 31 17.04 7.16 -4.93
C GLU A 31 15.61 6.94 -5.47
N ALA A 32 15.34 7.33 -6.71
CA ALA A 32 14.05 7.06 -7.35
C ALA A 32 13.77 5.55 -7.48
N LEU A 33 14.77 4.77 -7.88
CA LEU A 33 14.64 3.31 -7.97
C LEU A 33 14.45 2.65 -6.61
N ARG A 34 15.14 3.15 -5.57
CA ARG A 34 14.97 2.66 -4.19
C ARG A 34 13.54 2.90 -3.69
N LEU A 35 12.97 4.07 -3.99
CA LEU A 35 11.58 4.39 -3.64
C LEU A 35 10.58 3.52 -4.42
N LEU A 36 10.85 3.26 -5.70
CA LEU A 36 10.04 2.36 -6.52
C LEU A 36 10.05 0.94 -5.94
N GLU A 37 11.23 0.40 -5.65
CA GLU A 37 11.39 -0.93 -5.04
C GLU A 37 10.66 -1.01 -3.69
N GLN A 38 10.78 0.02 -2.84
CA GLN A 38 10.07 0.08 -1.57
C GLN A 38 8.54 0.05 -1.77
N GLN A 39 8.03 0.80 -2.75
CA GLN A 39 6.61 0.83 -3.07
C GLN A 39 6.13 -0.53 -3.60
N GLU A 40 6.88 -1.16 -4.49
CA GLU A 40 6.56 -2.47 -5.04
C GLU A 40 6.55 -3.54 -3.94
N ASN A 41 7.56 -3.54 -3.05
CA ASN A 41 7.62 -4.45 -1.91
C ASN A 41 6.43 -4.26 -0.95
N ALA A 42 6.08 -3.02 -0.63
CA ALA A 42 4.94 -2.72 0.23
C ALA A 42 3.62 -3.21 -0.41
N ARG A 43 3.44 -2.96 -1.72
CA ARG A 43 2.27 -3.42 -2.47
C ARG A 43 2.18 -4.94 -2.52
N ASN A 44 3.30 -5.61 -2.77
CA ASN A 44 3.35 -7.07 -2.81
C ASN A 44 3.04 -7.69 -1.45
N ALA A 45 3.56 -7.12 -0.36
CA ALA A 45 3.24 -7.55 1.00
C ALA A 45 1.74 -7.38 1.32
N GLN A 46 1.13 -6.26 0.92
CA GLN A 46 -0.30 -6.03 1.09
C GLN A 46 -1.15 -7.04 0.32
N LEU A 47 -0.78 -7.33 -0.93
CA LEU A 47 -1.48 -8.33 -1.76
C LEU A 47 -1.32 -9.74 -1.21
N ALA A 48 -0.12 -10.10 -0.74
CA ALA A 48 0.14 -11.40 -0.14
C ALA A 48 -0.73 -11.61 1.11
N GLU A 49 -0.82 -10.62 2.00
CA GLU A 49 -1.66 -10.72 3.19
C GLU A 49 -3.14 -10.76 2.85
N PHE A 50 -3.59 -9.95 1.88
CA PHE A 50 -4.96 -9.99 1.40
C PHE A 50 -5.34 -11.37 0.84
N ASN A 51 -4.48 -11.94 -0.02
CA ASN A 51 -4.71 -13.27 -0.59
C ASN A 51 -4.72 -14.35 0.49
N ARG A 52 -3.80 -14.28 1.47
CA ARG A 52 -3.78 -15.21 2.62
C ARG A 52 -5.09 -15.17 3.40
N ILE A 53 -5.62 -13.97 3.69
CA ILE A 53 -6.90 -13.82 4.37
C ILE A 53 -8.04 -14.35 3.51
N LEU A 54 -8.06 -14.05 2.20
CA LEU A 54 -9.08 -14.56 1.29
C LEU A 54 -9.12 -16.08 1.26
N GLU A 55 -7.96 -16.72 1.10
CA GLU A 55 -7.83 -18.18 1.11
C GLU A 55 -8.39 -18.78 2.40
N GLU A 56 -8.01 -18.21 3.56
CA GLU A 56 -8.52 -18.65 4.87
C GLU A 56 -10.04 -18.52 4.97
N ARG A 57 -10.61 -17.40 4.50
CA ARG A 57 -12.05 -17.12 4.57
C ARG A 57 -12.85 -17.97 3.59
N LEU A 58 -12.35 -18.18 2.38
CA LEU A 58 -12.97 -19.05 1.39
C LEU A 58 -12.98 -20.50 1.87
N ALA A 59 -11.85 -20.99 2.42
CA ALA A 59 -11.80 -22.33 2.99
C ALA A 59 -12.77 -22.51 4.17
N ALA A 60 -12.96 -21.48 5.01
CA ALA A 60 -13.97 -21.51 6.06
C ALA A 60 -15.41 -21.54 5.49
N SER A 61 -15.67 -20.74 4.46
CA SER A 61 -16.94 -20.75 3.73
C SER A 61 -17.25 -22.12 3.12
N ASP A 62 -16.26 -22.78 2.52
CA ASP A 62 -16.41 -24.12 1.93
C ASP A 62 -16.76 -25.17 2.99
N ARG A 63 -16.33 -24.98 4.25
CA ARG A 63 -16.72 -25.81 5.40
C ARG A 63 -18.09 -25.43 5.99
N GLY A 64 -18.77 -24.42 5.43
CA GLY A 64 -20.05 -23.92 5.92
C GLY A 64 -19.94 -23.00 7.14
N GLU A 65 -18.73 -22.55 7.51
CA GLU A 65 -18.49 -21.61 8.60
C GLU A 65 -18.83 -20.17 8.16
N LEU A 66 -20.13 -19.94 7.92
CA LEU A 66 -20.66 -18.65 7.51
C LEU A 66 -21.13 -17.82 8.71
N VAL A 67 -21.08 -16.51 8.56
CA VAL A 67 -21.62 -15.58 9.57
C VAL A 67 -23.04 -15.20 9.18
N ASP A 68 -23.97 -15.31 10.13
CA ASP A 68 -25.33 -14.80 9.93
C ASP A 68 -25.31 -13.27 9.70
N PRO A 69 -25.84 -12.77 8.57
CA PRO A 69 -25.79 -11.35 8.23
C PRO A 69 -26.55 -10.44 9.21
N GLN A 70 -27.65 -10.91 9.79
CA GLN A 70 -28.45 -10.11 10.73
C GLN A 70 -27.71 -9.95 12.06
N ALA A 71 -27.24 -11.05 12.63
CA ALA A 71 -26.44 -11.06 13.86
C ALA A 71 -25.13 -10.26 13.69
N ALA A 72 -24.49 -10.32 12.52
CA ALA A 72 -23.31 -9.51 12.23
C ALA A 72 -23.61 -8.00 12.26
N ARG A 73 -24.72 -7.57 11.64
CA ARG A 73 -25.16 -6.17 11.61
C ARG A 73 -25.50 -5.66 13.01
N GLU A 74 -26.19 -6.45 13.81
CA GLU A 74 -26.52 -6.09 15.19
C GLU A 74 -25.26 -5.93 16.05
N ARG A 75 -24.30 -6.86 15.92
CA ARG A 75 -23.01 -6.77 16.61
C ARG A 75 -22.25 -5.51 16.23
N LEU A 76 -22.22 -5.14 14.95
CA LEU A 76 -21.58 -3.91 14.48
C LEU A 76 -22.29 -2.66 15.03
N ARG A 77 -23.62 -2.65 15.03
CA ARG A 77 -24.41 -1.54 15.58
C ARG A 77 -24.12 -1.34 17.07
N ARG A 78 -24.10 -2.42 17.86
CA ARG A 78 -23.77 -2.37 19.29
C ARG A 78 -22.36 -1.79 19.53
N LYS A 79 -21.35 -2.27 18.80
CA LYS A 79 -19.98 -1.74 18.91
C LYS A 79 -19.89 -0.25 18.58
N SER A 80 -20.63 0.21 17.57
CA SER A 80 -20.68 1.62 17.19
C SER A 80 -21.28 2.49 18.31
N GLU A 81 -22.39 2.05 18.90
CA GLU A 81 -23.04 2.77 20.02
C GLU A 81 -22.16 2.81 21.28
N GLU A 82 -21.46 1.71 21.60
CA GLU A 82 -20.49 1.68 22.70
C GLU A 82 -19.31 2.64 22.45
N ALA A 83 -18.81 2.71 21.22
CA ALA A 83 -17.72 3.63 20.86
C ALA A 83 -18.15 5.10 20.93
N LYS A 84 -19.39 5.43 20.54
CA LYS A 84 -19.95 6.79 20.68
C LYS A 84 -20.10 7.18 22.15
N ARG A 85 -20.63 6.28 22.98
CA ARG A 85 -20.79 6.51 24.43
C ARG A 85 -19.45 6.72 25.16
N ARG A 86 -18.37 6.12 24.69
CA ARG A 86 -17.01 6.33 25.23
C ARG A 86 -16.37 7.66 24.83
N ARG A 87 -16.89 8.32 23.79
CA ARG A 87 -16.35 9.59 23.27
C ARG A 87 -17.14 10.82 23.76
N ALA A 88 -18.32 10.61 24.34
CA ALA A 88 -19.12 11.64 25.01
C ALA A 88 -18.72 11.73 26.48
#